data_AF-A0A7X0VXT0-F1
#
_entry.id   AF-A0A7X0VXT0-F1
#
_cell.length_a   1.000
_cell.length_b   1.000
_cell.length_c   1.000
_cell.angle_alpha   90.00
_cell.angle_beta   90.00
_cell.angle_gamma   90.00
#
_symmetry.space_group_name_H-M   'P 1'
#
loop_
_entity.id
_entity.type
_entity.pdbx_description
1 polymer ?
#
loop_
_entity_poly.entity_id
_entity_poly.type
_entity_poly.pdbx_seq_one_letter_code
_entity_poly.pdbx_strand_id
1 'polypeptide(L)' 'MNKKYEIRLQEKEREQIEQLLHSGSTSKGIRHRCLVLLLADESQGAIPTQAEIARRAGVSEATVYNAVKDY' A
#
# COMPACT_ATOMS: atom_id res chain seq x y z
N MET A 1 -16.35 7.89 5.00
CA MET A 1 -15.62 8.33 3.79
C MET A 1 -15.85 7.26 2.72
N ASN A 2 -16.50 7.59 1.60
CA ASN A 2 -16.83 6.61 0.57
C ASN A 2 -15.54 6.10 -0.08
N LYS A 3 -15.29 4.80 0.02
CA LYS A 3 -14.14 4.14 -0.61
C LYS A 3 -14.39 4.12 -2.11
N LYS A 4 -13.54 4.79 -2.89
CA LYS A 4 -13.68 4.92 -4.36
C LYS A 4 -12.81 3.92 -5.13
N TYR A 5 -11.77 3.41 -4.49
CA TYR A 5 -10.72 2.59 -5.11
C TYR A 5 -10.56 1.30 -4.32
N GLU A 6 -10.40 0.20 -5.06
CA GLU A 6 -10.25 -1.16 -4.55
C GLU A 6 -8.88 -1.68 -4.96
N ILE A 7 -8.12 -2.20 -4.00
CA ILE A 7 -6.80 -2.80 -4.25
C ILE A 7 -6.95 -4.31 -4.13
N ARG A 8 -6.65 -5.03 -5.21
CA ARG A 8 -6.54 -6.49 -5.20
C ARG A 8 -5.26 -6.89 -5.92
N LEU A 9 -4.23 -7.18 -5.14
CA LEU A 9 -2.96 -7.61 -5.70
C LEU A 9 -3.07 -9.05 -6.21
N GLN A 10 -2.65 -9.27 -7.45
CA GLN A 10 -2.36 -10.62 -7.91
C GLN A 10 -1.11 -11.15 -7.19
N GLU A 11 -0.98 -12.47 -7.10
CA GLU A 11 0.16 -13.14 -6.44
C GLU A 11 1.51 -12.61 -6.96
N LYS A 12 1.65 -12.48 -8.28
CA LYS A 12 2.87 -11.94 -8.91
C LYS A 12 3.13 -10.47 -8.55
N GLU A 13 2.10 -9.64 -8.47
CA GLU A 13 2.25 -8.23 -8.08
C GLU A 13 2.69 -8.13 -6.62
N ARG A 14 2.10 -8.95 -5.75
CA ARG A 14 2.47 -9.01 -4.34
C ARG A 14 3.93 -9.44 -4.18
N GLU A 15 4.36 -10.49 -4.87
CA GLU A 15 5.76 -10.92 -4.85
C GLU A 15 6.72 -9.80 -5.27
N GLN A 16 6.38 -9.06 -6.34
CA GLN A 16 7.19 -7.92 -6.79
C GLN A 16 7.23 -6.79 -5.75
N ILE A 17 6.10 -6.49 -5.13
CA ILE A 17 6.01 -5.46 -4.09
C ILE A 17 6.84 -5.85 -2.85
N GLU A 18 6.78 -7.11 -2.41
CA GLU A 18 7.58 -7.63 -1.30
C GLU A 18 9.08 -7.59 -1.62
N GLN A 19 9.48 -7.97 -2.85
CA GLN A 19 10.87 -7.86 -3.31
C GLN A 19 11.38 -6.41 -3.27
N LEU A 20 10.57 -5.47 -3.75
CA LEU A 20 10.91 -4.04 -3.71
C LEU A 20 10.98 -3.53 -2.26
N LEU A 21 10.09 -3.98 -1.38
CA LEU A 21 10.06 -3.56 0.02
C LEU A 21 11.33 -3.99 0.77
N HIS A 22 11.84 -5.19 0.48
CA HIS A 22 13.02 -5.76 1.14
C HIS A 22 14.36 -5.43 0.46
N SER A 23 14.35 -4.98 -0.80
CA SER A 23 15.58 -4.61 -1.52
C SER A 23 16.26 -3.37 -0.96
N GLY A 24 17.55 -3.47 -0.63
CA GLY A 24 18.38 -2.37 -0.10
C GLY A 24 18.52 -1.16 -1.03
N SER A 25 18.32 -1.32 -2.34
CA SER A 25 18.40 -0.24 -3.33
C SER A 25 17.10 0.55 -3.50
N THR A 26 15.99 0.07 -2.93
CA THR A 26 14.69 0.73 -3.06
C THR A 26 14.62 2.00 -2.24
N SER A 27 14.26 3.11 -2.91
CA SER A 27 14.11 4.42 -2.27
C SER A 27 12.99 4.41 -1.21
N LYS A 28 13.10 5.32 -0.23
CA LYS A 28 12.12 5.45 0.85
C LYS A 28 10.69 5.67 0.32
N GLY A 29 10.54 6.48 -0.72
CA GLY A 29 9.23 6.76 -1.33
C GLY A 29 8.58 5.53 -1.95
N ILE A 30 9.36 4.70 -2.65
CA ILE A 30 8.87 3.45 -3.23
C ILE A 30 8.49 2.47 -2.10
N ARG A 31 9.34 2.32 -1.08
CA ARG A 31 9.05 1.46 0.08
C ARG A 31 7.75 1.83 0.79
N HIS A 32 7.50 3.12 0.99
CA HIS A 32 6.25 3.60 1.57
C HIS A 32 5.05 3.26 0.68
N ARG A 33 5.15 3.44 -0.64
CA ARG A 33 4.08 3.05 -1.58
C ARG A 33 3.82 1.54 -1.54
N CYS A 34 4.87 0.72 -1.56
CA CYS A 34 4.77 -0.74 -1.42
C CYS A 34 4.00 -1.13 -0.14
N LEU A 35 4.39 -0.55 1.01
CA LEU A 35 3.76 -0.83 2.29
C LEU A 35 2.29 -0.40 2.32
N VAL A 36 1.94 0.74 1.72
CA VAL A 36 0.55 1.17 1.57
C VAL A 36 -0.26 0.16 0.76
N LEU A 37 0.25 -0.30 -0.39
CA LEU A 37 -0.45 -1.25 -1.25
C LEU A 37 -0.68 -2.60 -0.54
N LEU A 38 0.32 -3.11 0.17
CA LEU A 38 0.18 -4.35 0.95
C LEU A 38 -0.86 -4.24 2.08
N LEU A 39 -0.91 -3.09 2.76
CA LEU A 39 -1.89 -2.86 3.84
C LEU A 39 -3.30 -2.58 3.32
N ALA A 40 -3.42 -2.09 2.08
CA ALA A 40 -4.69 -1.79 1.44
C ALA A 40 -5.28 -2.97 0.64
N ASP A 41 -4.53 -4.06 0.46
CA ASP A 41 -4.92 -5.22 -0.34
C ASP A 41 -6.12 -5.97 0.25
N GLU A 42 -7.25 -5.85 -0.42
CA GLU A 42 -8.54 -6.44 -0.02
C GLU A 42 -8.58 -7.95 -0.25
N SER A 43 -7.63 -8.50 -1.01
CA SER A 43 -7.49 -9.95 -1.15
C SER A 43 -7.19 -10.65 0.18
N GLN A 44 -6.63 -9.90 1.15
CA GLN A 44 -6.25 -10.40 2.47
C GLN A 44 -7.38 -10.33 3.50
N GLY A 45 -8.57 -9.87 3.11
CA GLY A 45 -9.74 -9.76 3.96
C GLY A 45 -9.97 -8.35 4.48
N ALA A 46 -10.32 -8.21 5.76
CA ALA A 46 -10.65 -6.92 6.35
C ALA A 46 -9.43 -6.00 6.40
N ILE A 47 -9.47 -4.90 5.66
CA ILE A 47 -8.38 -3.93 5.63
C ILE A 47 -8.52 -2.84 6.72
N PRO A 48 -7.41 -2.25 7.20
CA PRO A 48 -7.45 -1.12 8.13
C PRO A 48 -8.00 0.16 7.47
N THR A 49 -8.33 1.16 8.30
CA THR A 49 -8.72 2.49 7.81
C THR A 49 -7.53 3.21 7.16
N GLN A 50 -7.78 4.21 6.30
CA GLN A 50 -6.70 5.00 5.69
C GLN A 50 -5.79 5.66 6.73
N ALA A 51 -6.35 6.17 7.83
CA ALA A 51 -5.60 6.71 8.95
C ALA A 51 -4.68 5.66 9.61
N GLU A 52 -5.16 4.43 9.78
CA GLU A 52 -4.36 3.34 10.36
C GLU A 52 -3.26 2.87 9.39
N ILE A 53 -3.56 2.80 8.08
CA ILE A 53 -2.56 2.52 7.04
C ILE A 53 -1.48 3.61 7.05
N ALA A 54 -1.87 4.88 7.09
CA ALA A 54 -0.95 6.01 7.16
C ALA A 54 0.00 5.90 8.37
N ARG A 55 -0.56 5.58 9.55
CA ARG A 55 0.21 5.36 10.78
C ARG A 55 1.21 4.21 10.65
N ARG A 56 0.77 3.05 10.13
CA ARG A 56 1.63 1.86 9.95
C ARG A 56 2.71 2.08 8.90
N ALA A 57 2.39 2.79 7.83
CA ALA A 57 3.32 3.06 6.73
C ALA A 57 4.20 4.30 6.94
N GLY A 58 3.98 5.07 8.01
CA GLY A 58 4.76 6.28 8.31
C GLY A 58 4.57 7.38 7.27
N VAL A 59 3.36 7.52 6.72
CA VAL A 59 3.00 8.51 5.69
C VAL A 59 1.74 9.27 6.07
N SER A 60 1.41 10.31 5.28
CA SER A 60 0.14 11.03 5.42
C SER A 60 -1.02 10.24 4.81
N GLU A 61 -2.25 10.50 5.27
CA GLU A 61 -3.47 9.95 4.63
C GLU A 61 -3.59 10.37 3.16
N ALA A 62 -3.12 11.58 2.81
CA ALA A 62 -3.06 12.03 1.41
C ALA A 62 -2.11 11.16 0.56
N THR A 63 -0.98 10.72 1.14
CA THR A 63 -0.07 9.78 0.48
C THR A 63 -0.72 8.42 0.29
N VAL A 64 -1.46 7.93 1.30
CA VAL A 64 -2.24 6.69 1.18
C VAL A 64 -3.26 6.81 0.05
N TYR A 65 -4.06 7.88 0.06
CA TYR A 65 -5.06 8.15 -0.97
C TYR A 65 -4.46 8.17 -2.38
N ASN A 66 -3.34 8.88 -2.57
CA ASN A 66 -2.70 8.94 -3.88
C ASN A 66 -2.12 7.60 -4.30
N ALA A 67 -1.45 6.86 -3.40
CA ALA A 67 -0.90 5.54 -3.72
C ALA A 67 -2.00 4.54 -4.11
N VAL A 68 -3.15 4.57 -3.42
CA VAL A 68 -4.32 3.73 -3.73
C VAL A 68 -5.01 4.16 -5.03
N LYS A 69 -5.06 5.47 -5.32
CA LYS A 69 -5.65 6.02 -6.54
C LYS A 69 -4.80 5.75 -7.78
N ASP A 70 -3.48 5.74 -7.63
CA ASP A 70 -2.51 5.55 -8.72
C ASP A 70 -2.33 4.07 -9.12
N TYR A 71 -2.87 3.14 -8.32
CA TYR A 71 -2.93 1.71 -8.61
C TYR A 71 -4.22 1.40 -9.37
#